data_AF-A0AAQ2WW18-F1
#
_entry.id   AF-A0AAQ2WW18-F1
#
_cell.length_a   1.000
_cell.length_b   1.000
_cell.length_c   1.000
_cell.angle_alpha   90.00
_cell.angle_beta   90.00
_cell.angle_gamma   90.00
#
_symmetry.space_group_name_H-M   'P 1'
#
loop_
_entity.id
_entity.type
_entity.pdbx_description
1 polymer ?
#
loop_
_entity_poly.entity_id
_entity_poly.type
_entity_poly.pdbx_seq_one_letter_code
_entity_poly.pdbx_strand_id
1 'polypeptide(L)'
;MKIKLETELKNILQEEVLLVENIYDIHLNIKKCLDDKNELMLKEAINKTSIYLNKFKDIEQKREEIWQKFTEHGKFESTHMTIEKLCSVYKKEIYHYFHRLRIGVLNIKNLNYLILSYAETSLDILDLIFKDAQESVDNVTYKNPYGPRSGNLNEASVLINKRF
;
A
#
# COMPACT_ATOMS: atom_id res chain seq x y z
N MET A 1 22.78 -17.64 -23.64
CA MET A 1 22.49 -17.45 -22.20
C MET A 1 22.06 -16.02 -21.88
N LYS A 2 22.82 -14.99 -22.29
CA LYS A 2 22.49 -13.57 -22.03
C LYS A 2 21.12 -13.11 -22.55
N ILE A 3 20.77 -13.41 -23.81
CA ILE A 3 19.45 -13.05 -24.38
C ILE A 3 18.28 -13.70 -23.61
N LYS A 4 18.48 -14.92 -23.08
CA LYS A 4 17.47 -15.60 -22.25
C LYS A 4 17.23 -14.86 -20.95
N LEU A 5 18.30 -14.52 -20.21
CA LEU A 5 18.21 -13.73 -18.98
C LEU A 5 17.66 -12.32 -19.22
N GLU A 6 18.03 -11.68 -20.32
CA GLU A 6 17.47 -10.38 -20.73
C GLU A 6 15.96 -10.49 -20.98
N THR A 7 15.50 -11.57 -21.62
CA THR A 7 14.07 -11.83 -21.85
C THR A 7 13.33 -12.09 -20.53
N GLU A 8 13.91 -12.89 -19.63
CA GLU A 8 13.35 -13.16 -18.30
C GLU A 8 13.23 -11.87 -17.49
N LEU A 9 14.27 -11.03 -17.49
CA LEU A 9 14.26 -9.72 -16.84
C LEU A 9 13.17 -8.80 -17.43
N LYS A 10 13.05 -8.75 -18.76
CA LYS A 10 12.02 -7.96 -19.43
C LYS A 10 10.61 -8.43 -19.02
N ASN A 11 10.37 -9.74 -18.99
CA ASN A 11 9.06 -10.30 -18.65
C ASN A 11 8.69 -10.05 -17.19
N ILE A 12 9.60 -10.28 -16.24
CA ILE A 12 9.32 -10.07 -14.82
C ILE A 12 9.07 -8.58 -14.51
N LEU A 13 9.81 -7.68 -15.17
CA LEU A 13 9.58 -6.23 -15.03
C LEU A 13 8.23 -5.80 -15.60
N GLN A 14 7.80 -6.39 -16.71
CA GLN A 14 6.47 -6.14 -17.27
C GLN A 14 5.37 -6.59 -16.31
N GLU A 15 5.49 -7.77 -15.72
CA GLU A 15 4.56 -8.28 -14.71
C GLU A 15 4.53 -7.37 -13.47
N GLU A 16 5.70 -6.94 -13.00
CA GLU A 16 5.83 -6.04 -11.86
C GLU A 16 5.14 -4.69 -12.11
N VAL A 17 5.30 -4.11 -13.31
CA VAL A 17 4.64 -2.85 -13.69
C VAL A 17 3.12 -2.98 -13.66
N LEU A 18 2.57 -4.05 -14.25
CA LEU A 18 1.13 -4.30 -14.23
C LEU A 18 0.62 -4.45 -12.80
N LEU A 19 1.40 -5.09 -11.93
CA LEU A 19 1.02 -5.28 -10.53
C LEU A 19 1.02 -3.95 -9.76
N VAL A 20 2.02 -3.10 -9.98
CA VAL A 20 2.08 -1.74 -9.39
C VAL A 20 0.87 -0.90 -9.84
N GLU A 21 0.46 -1.01 -11.11
CA GLU A 21 -0.71 -0.29 -11.63
C GLU A 21 -2.00 -0.78 -10.95
N ASN A 22 -2.17 -2.10 -10.80
CA ASN A 22 -3.29 -2.64 -10.05
C ASN A 22 -3.30 -2.19 -8.58
N ILE A 23 -2.13 -2.12 -7.92
CA ILE A 23 -2.03 -1.62 -6.54
C ILE A 23 -2.45 -0.16 -6.47
N TYR A 24 -2.01 0.65 -7.43
CA TYR A 24 -2.38 2.06 -7.52
C TYR A 24 -3.89 2.25 -7.66
N ASP A 25 -4.55 1.49 -8.53
CA ASP A 25 -6.01 1.53 -8.71
C ASP A 25 -6.76 1.14 -7.43
N ILE A 26 -6.26 0.14 -6.70
CA ILE A 26 -6.84 -0.24 -5.40
C ILE A 26 -6.70 0.91 -4.39
N HIS A 27 -5.55 1.59 -4.34
CA HIS A 27 -5.37 2.74 -3.45
C HIS A 27 -6.28 3.92 -3.83
N LEU A 28 -6.52 4.14 -5.13
CA LEU A 28 -7.51 5.13 -5.58
C LEU A 28 -8.91 4.76 -5.10
N ASN A 29 -9.25 3.47 -5.17
CA ASN A 29 -10.53 2.98 -4.67
C ASN A 29 -10.65 3.13 -3.14
N ILE A 30 -9.57 2.90 -2.38
CA ILE A 30 -9.56 3.16 -0.93
C ILE A 30 -9.87 4.63 -0.65
N LYS A 31 -9.19 5.55 -1.33
CA LYS A 31 -9.45 6.99 -1.18
C LYS A 31 -10.92 7.30 -1.47
N LYS A 32 -11.46 6.78 -2.58
CA LYS A 32 -12.87 6.98 -2.93
C LYS A 32 -13.83 6.42 -1.87
N CYS A 33 -13.57 5.23 -1.35
CA CYS A 33 -14.40 4.63 -0.30
C CYS A 33 -14.38 5.46 0.99
N LEU A 34 -13.24 6.09 1.30
CA LEU A 34 -13.12 7.02 2.42
C LEU A 34 -13.93 8.30 2.18
N ASP A 35 -13.83 8.89 0.98
CA ASP A 35 -14.62 10.07 0.58
C ASP A 35 -16.14 9.78 0.64
N ASP A 36 -16.55 8.58 0.21
CA ASP A 36 -17.94 8.11 0.18
C ASP A 36 -18.43 7.55 1.54
N LYS A 37 -17.55 7.46 2.55
CA LYS A 37 -17.78 6.81 3.86
C LYS A 37 -18.34 5.38 3.77
N ASN A 38 -17.89 4.62 2.78
CA ASN A 38 -18.35 3.25 2.53
C ASN A 38 -17.42 2.22 3.19
N GLU A 39 -17.78 1.84 4.42
CA GLU A 39 -17.00 0.92 5.26
C GLU A 39 -16.81 -0.48 4.63
N LEU A 40 -17.86 -1.06 4.06
CA LEU A 40 -17.81 -2.42 3.53
C LEU A 40 -16.86 -2.50 2.34
N MET A 41 -16.96 -1.55 1.40
CA MET A 41 -16.05 -1.49 0.25
C MET A 41 -14.62 -1.12 0.68
N LEU A 42 -14.45 -0.32 1.73
CA LEU A 42 -13.15 -0.02 2.31
C LEU A 42 -12.47 -1.27 2.87
N LYS A 43 -13.18 -2.07 3.68
CA LYS A 43 -12.68 -3.35 4.23
C LYS A 43 -12.28 -4.31 3.09
N GLU A 44 -13.10 -4.42 2.05
CA GLU A 44 -12.76 -5.23 0.86
C GLU A 44 -11.51 -4.73 0.12
N ALA A 45 -11.38 -3.40 -0.06
CA ALA A 45 -10.24 -2.81 -0.76
C ALA A 45 -8.93 -2.99 0.03
N ILE A 46 -8.96 -2.87 1.35
CA ILE A 46 -7.81 -3.13 2.24
C ILE A 46 -7.39 -4.61 2.14
N ASN A 47 -8.33 -5.54 2.19
CA ASN A 47 -8.04 -6.97 2.03
C ASN A 47 -7.40 -7.30 0.68
N LYS A 48 -7.93 -6.73 -0.41
CA LYS A 48 -7.32 -6.85 -1.75
C LYS A 48 -5.91 -6.27 -1.78
N THR A 49 -5.68 -5.13 -1.14
CA THR A 49 -4.35 -4.50 -1.07
C THR A 49 -3.31 -5.45 -0.46
N SER A 50 -3.64 -6.11 0.66
CA SER A 50 -2.74 -7.07 1.31
C SER A 50 -2.31 -8.21 0.38
N ILE A 51 -3.26 -8.79 -0.37
CA ILE A 51 -2.98 -9.86 -1.35
C ILE A 51 -2.02 -9.37 -2.45
N TYR A 52 -2.27 -8.18 -3.00
CA TYR A 52 -1.46 -7.63 -4.08
C TYR A 52 -0.06 -7.21 -3.61
N LEU A 53 0.08 -6.69 -2.38
CA LEU A 53 1.38 -6.37 -1.80
C LEU A 53 2.23 -7.61 -1.54
N ASN A 54 1.63 -8.73 -1.13
CA ASN A 54 2.35 -10.00 -0.99
C ASN A 54 2.83 -10.51 -2.35
N LYS A 55 1.97 -10.48 -3.38
CA LYS A 55 2.39 -10.80 -4.75
C LYS A 55 3.52 -9.90 -5.24
N PHE A 56 3.50 -8.63 -4.85
CA PHE A 56 4.53 -7.68 -5.25
C PHE A 56 5.88 -8.04 -4.66
N LYS A 57 5.93 -8.42 -3.37
CA LYS A 57 7.15 -8.93 -2.73
C LYS A 57 7.68 -10.18 -3.42
N ASP A 58 6.82 -11.12 -3.79
CA ASP A 58 7.23 -12.34 -4.48
C ASP A 58 7.85 -12.04 -5.86
N ILE A 59 7.25 -11.13 -6.63
CA ILE A 59 7.77 -10.69 -7.94
C ILE A 59 9.07 -9.91 -7.76
N GLU A 60 9.15 -9.02 -6.77
CA GLU A 60 10.34 -8.24 -6.46
C GLU A 60 11.53 -9.16 -6.14
N GLN A 61 11.31 -10.18 -5.32
CA GLN A 61 12.33 -11.18 -5.00
C GLN A 61 12.80 -11.93 -6.25
N LYS A 62 11.87 -12.40 -7.10
CA LYS A 62 12.21 -13.06 -8.37
C LYS A 62 13.02 -12.15 -9.30
N ARG A 63 12.63 -10.86 -9.40
CA ARG A 63 13.38 -9.87 -10.18
C ARG A 63 14.80 -9.74 -9.64
N GLU A 64 14.98 -9.65 -8.32
CA GLU A 64 16.31 -9.54 -7.71
C GLU A 64 17.19 -10.76 -8.02
N GLU A 65 16.64 -11.97 -7.94
CA GLU A 65 17.37 -13.19 -8.31
C GLU A 65 17.78 -13.20 -9.80
N ILE A 66 16.88 -12.77 -10.70
CA ILE A 66 17.16 -12.64 -12.14
C ILE A 66 18.23 -11.56 -12.35
N TRP A 67 18.14 -10.43 -11.65
CA TRP A 67 19.07 -9.32 -11.74
C TRP A 67 20.48 -9.70 -11.32
N GLN A 68 20.63 -10.46 -10.23
CA GLN A 68 21.92 -10.95 -9.77
C GLN A 68 22.57 -11.90 -10.79
N LYS A 69 21.77 -12.80 -11.39
CA LYS A 69 22.23 -13.68 -12.47
C LYS A 69 22.59 -12.90 -13.73
N PHE A 70 21.78 -11.89 -14.07
CA PHE A 70 21.99 -11.04 -15.25
C PHE A 70 23.27 -10.21 -15.14
N THR A 71 23.58 -9.73 -13.94
CA THR A 71 24.80 -8.95 -13.65
C THR A 71 26.02 -9.82 -13.37
N GLU A 72 25.87 -11.15 -13.30
CA GLU A 72 26.93 -12.09 -12.86
C GLU A 72 27.53 -11.67 -11.50
N HIS A 73 26.70 -11.14 -10.59
CA HIS A 73 27.09 -10.51 -9.32
C HIS A 73 28.06 -9.31 -9.45
N GLY A 74 28.22 -8.76 -10.67
CA GLY A 74 29.01 -7.58 -10.94
C GLY A 74 28.42 -6.33 -10.27
N LYS A 75 29.29 -5.49 -9.73
CA LYS A 75 28.90 -4.16 -9.23
C LYS A 75 28.96 -3.15 -10.38
N PHE A 76 27.83 -2.49 -10.63
CA PHE A 76 27.72 -1.39 -11.59
C PHE A 76 27.35 -0.11 -10.83
N GLU A 77 27.79 1.04 -11.32
CA GLU A 77 27.53 2.33 -10.66
C GLU A 77 26.05 2.72 -10.70
N SER A 78 25.30 2.21 -11.68
CA SER A 78 23.86 2.44 -11.78
C SER A 78 23.16 1.35 -12.59
N THR A 79 21.85 1.18 -12.34
CA THR A 79 20.95 0.38 -13.19
C THR A 79 21.04 0.81 -14.65
N HIS A 80 21.23 2.11 -14.91
CA HIS A 80 21.39 2.62 -16.26
C HIS A 80 22.65 2.08 -16.95
N MET A 81 23.78 2.15 -16.28
CA MET A 81 25.04 1.61 -16.79
C MET A 81 24.98 0.09 -17.01
N THR A 82 24.32 -0.64 -16.12
CA THR A 82 24.10 -2.08 -16.28
C THR A 82 23.34 -2.40 -17.56
N ILE A 83 22.21 -1.72 -17.78
CA ILE A 83 21.37 -1.94 -18.96
C ILE A 83 22.13 -1.55 -20.23
N GLU A 84 22.85 -0.44 -20.24
CA GLU A 84 23.63 -0.01 -21.41
C GLU A 84 24.67 -1.05 -21.83
N LYS A 85 25.38 -1.64 -20.84
CA LYS A 85 26.47 -2.58 -21.06
C LYS A 85 26.03 -4.00 -21.33
N LEU A 86 24.93 -4.45 -20.71
CA LEU A 86 24.54 -5.86 -20.70
C LEU A 86 23.34 -6.18 -21.60
N CYS A 87 22.45 -5.22 -21.87
CA CYS A 87 21.29 -5.44 -22.73
C CYS A 87 21.63 -5.22 -24.20
N SER A 88 21.15 -6.12 -25.05
CA SER A 88 21.41 -6.12 -26.49
C SER A 88 20.15 -5.99 -27.34
N VAL A 89 18.99 -6.42 -26.82
CA VAL A 89 17.74 -6.55 -27.58
C VAL A 89 16.64 -5.67 -26.99
N TYR A 90 16.38 -5.78 -25.69
CA TYR A 90 15.22 -5.19 -25.00
C TYR A 90 15.60 -3.99 -24.13
N LYS A 91 16.71 -3.33 -24.45
CA LYS A 91 17.23 -2.18 -23.71
C LYS A 91 16.16 -1.10 -23.46
N LYS A 92 15.41 -0.72 -24.49
CA LYS A 92 14.40 0.36 -24.41
C LYS A 92 13.22 -0.05 -23.52
N GLU A 93 12.76 -1.28 -23.65
CA GLU A 93 11.65 -1.84 -22.90
C GLU A 93 12.01 -1.98 -21.42
N ILE A 94 13.19 -2.52 -21.11
CA ILE A 94 13.68 -2.65 -19.74
C ILE A 94 13.80 -1.27 -19.07
N TYR A 95 14.34 -0.26 -19.77
CA TYR A 95 14.34 1.11 -19.27
C TYR A 95 12.94 1.65 -19.00
N HIS A 96 12.04 1.47 -19.95
CA HIS A 96 10.66 1.92 -19.83
C HIS A 96 9.97 1.30 -18.62
N TYR A 97 10.16 0.00 -18.37
CA TYR A 97 9.58 -0.67 -17.21
C TYR A 97 10.18 -0.17 -15.89
N PHE A 98 11.51 -0.05 -15.77
CA PHE A 98 12.11 0.53 -14.56
C PHE A 98 11.62 1.95 -14.27
N HIS A 99 11.46 2.76 -15.32
CA HIS A 99 10.93 4.11 -15.17
C HIS A 99 9.47 4.09 -14.68
N ARG A 100 8.61 3.25 -15.27
CA ARG A 100 7.22 3.07 -14.84
C ARG A 100 7.10 2.55 -13.41
N LEU A 101 7.93 1.58 -13.02
CA LEU A 101 8.00 1.09 -11.64
C LEU A 101 8.32 2.22 -10.67
N ARG A 102 9.34 3.03 -10.97
CA ARG A 102 9.73 4.15 -10.13
C ARG A 102 8.59 5.16 -9.95
N ILE A 103 7.91 5.52 -11.03
CA ILE A 103 6.76 6.44 -10.99
C ILE A 103 5.60 5.82 -10.22
N GLY A 104 5.23 4.59 -10.52
CA GLY A 104 4.10 3.91 -9.90
C GLY A 104 4.28 3.74 -8.38
N VAL A 105 5.48 3.33 -7.94
CA VAL A 105 5.83 3.24 -6.51
C VAL A 105 5.75 4.61 -5.83
N LEU A 106 6.23 5.68 -6.48
CA LEU A 106 6.13 7.03 -5.93
C LEU A 106 4.67 7.48 -5.80
N ASN A 107 3.84 7.20 -6.80
CA ASN A 107 2.42 7.54 -6.80
C ASN A 107 1.67 6.80 -5.69
N ILE A 108 1.92 5.50 -5.50
CA ILE A 108 1.35 4.72 -4.40
C ILE A 108 1.77 5.30 -3.05
N LYS A 109 3.05 5.62 -2.85
CA LYS A 109 3.53 6.25 -1.60
C LYS A 109 2.82 7.56 -1.30
N ASN A 110 2.70 8.44 -2.30
CA ASN A 110 2.01 9.72 -2.15
C ASN A 110 0.53 9.52 -1.82
N LEU A 111 -0.16 8.60 -2.51
CA LEU A 111 -1.57 8.32 -2.26
C LEU A 111 -1.80 7.70 -0.88
N ASN A 112 -0.92 6.79 -0.46
CA ASN A 112 -0.98 6.21 0.87
C ASN A 112 -0.75 7.26 1.97
N TYR A 113 0.18 8.21 1.75
CA TYR A 113 0.36 9.34 2.66
C TYR A 113 -0.92 10.20 2.79
N LEU A 114 -1.60 10.49 1.67
CA LEU A 114 -2.87 11.21 1.69
C LEU A 114 -3.97 10.45 2.44
N ILE A 115 -4.08 9.14 2.22
CA ILE A 115 -5.03 8.28 2.93
C ILE A 115 -4.77 8.28 4.43
N LEU A 116 -3.50 8.13 4.85
CA LEU A 116 -3.12 8.18 6.26
C LEU A 116 -3.47 9.52 6.90
N SER A 117 -3.11 10.63 6.23
CA SER A 117 -3.44 11.97 6.71
C SER A 117 -4.95 12.17 6.86
N TYR A 118 -5.75 11.65 5.93
CA TYR A 118 -7.21 11.72 6.02
C TYR A 118 -7.77 10.91 7.20
N ALA A 119 -7.27 9.69 7.39
CA ALA A 119 -7.66 8.84 8.51
C ALA A 119 -7.28 9.44 9.88
N GLU A 120 -6.12 10.08 9.99
CA GLU A 120 -5.65 10.75 11.21
C GLU A 120 -6.44 12.02 11.57
N THR A 121 -7.03 12.69 10.57
CA THR A 121 -7.71 13.99 10.75
C THR A 121 -9.23 13.92 10.76
N SER A 122 -9.81 12.80 10.34
CA SER A 122 -11.27 12.63 10.26
C SER A 122 -11.83 11.95 11.50
N LEU A 123 -12.52 12.74 12.35
CA LEU A 123 -13.23 12.26 13.55
C LEU A 123 -14.20 11.11 13.22
N ASP A 124 -14.90 11.18 12.09
CA ASP A 124 -15.84 10.13 11.66
C ASP A 124 -15.16 8.79 11.34
N ILE A 125 -13.91 8.80 10.86
CA ILE A 125 -13.13 7.58 10.58
C ILE A 125 -12.55 7.03 11.87
N LEU A 126 -12.08 7.91 12.75
CA LEU A 126 -11.67 7.52 14.10
C LEU A 126 -12.85 6.85 14.82
N ASP A 127 -14.06 7.40 14.76
CA ASP A 127 -15.27 6.80 15.31
C ASP A 127 -15.57 5.42 14.71
N LEU A 128 -15.34 5.23 13.41
CA LEU A 128 -15.50 3.93 12.74
C LEU A 128 -14.47 2.89 13.25
N ILE A 129 -13.21 3.30 13.37
CA ILE A 129 -12.11 2.47 13.92
C ILE A 129 -12.38 2.14 15.40
N PHE A 130 -12.84 3.11 16.19
CA PHE A 130 -13.17 2.93 17.59
C PHE A 130 -14.42 2.06 17.78
N LYS A 131 -15.40 2.13 16.88
CA LYS A 131 -16.60 1.27 16.93
C LYS A 131 -16.25 -0.19 16.66
N ASP A 132 -15.42 -0.48 15.64
CA ASP A 132 -14.89 -1.83 15.38
C ASP A 132 -14.04 -2.35 16.56
N ALA A 133 -13.25 -1.46 17.18
CA ALA A 133 -12.50 -1.78 18.40
C ALA A 133 -13.44 -2.03 19.60
N GLN A 134 -14.57 -1.33 19.70
CA GLN A 134 -15.52 -1.49 20.80
C GLN A 134 -16.38 -2.76 20.63
N GLU A 135 -16.77 -3.11 19.40
CA GLU A 135 -17.46 -4.36 19.07
C GLU A 135 -16.55 -5.61 19.21
N SER A 136 -15.25 -5.48 18.94
CA SER A 136 -14.26 -6.54 19.25
C SER A 136 -13.90 -6.62 20.74
N VAL A 137 -14.28 -5.59 21.52
CA VAL A 137 -13.94 -5.42 22.93
C VAL A 137 -15.22 -5.29 23.78
N ASP A 138 -16.27 -6.04 23.43
CA ASP A 138 -17.35 -6.38 24.38
C ASP A 138 -16.85 -7.15 25.62
N ASN A 139 -15.53 -7.36 25.78
CA ASN A 139 -14.89 -7.90 26.97
C ASN A 139 -13.88 -6.98 27.68
N VAL A 140 -13.60 -5.74 27.23
CA VAL A 140 -12.73 -4.83 28.01
C VAL A 140 -13.23 -3.38 27.96
N THR A 141 -13.89 -2.96 29.03
CA THR A 141 -14.43 -1.60 29.17
C THR A 141 -13.35 -0.53 28.87
N TYR A 142 -13.47 0.17 27.75
CA TYR A 142 -12.55 1.26 27.37
C TYR A 142 -12.78 2.47 28.29
N LYS A 143 -11.76 2.84 29.06
CA LYS A 143 -11.71 4.12 29.77
C LYS A 143 -11.10 5.18 28.85
N ASN A 144 -11.90 6.19 28.51
CA ASN A 144 -11.45 7.36 27.76
C ASN A 144 -10.22 8.02 28.45
N PRO A 145 -9.04 8.06 27.80
CA PRO A 145 -7.83 8.65 28.38
C PRO A 145 -7.87 10.19 28.43
N TYR A 146 -8.83 10.82 27.77
CA TYR A 146 -9.07 12.27 27.78
C TYR A 146 -10.26 12.69 28.67
N GLY A 147 -10.90 11.74 29.36
CA GLY A 147 -11.88 12.07 30.40
C GLY A 147 -11.21 12.69 31.63
N PRO A 148 -11.89 13.59 32.37
CA PRO A 148 -11.32 14.20 33.57
C PRO A 148 -10.89 13.11 34.56
N ARG A 149 -9.60 13.12 34.96
CA ARG A 149 -8.96 12.12 35.83
C ARG A 149 -9.44 12.14 37.29
N SER A 150 -10.39 12.99 37.64
CA SER A 150 -10.95 13.10 38.99
C SER A 150 -12.37 13.66 38.92
N GLY A 151 -13.37 12.78 38.98
CA GLY A 151 -14.77 13.15 39.07
C GLY A 151 -15.63 11.90 39.27
N ASN A 152 -16.47 11.90 40.29
CA ASN A 152 -17.23 10.76 40.78
C ASN A 152 -17.99 10.02 39.65
N LEU A 153 -18.12 8.69 39.80
CA LEU A 153 -18.75 7.73 38.87
C LEU A 153 -20.23 8.00 38.50
N ASN A 154 -20.80 9.15 38.85
CA ASN A 154 -22.22 9.48 38.67
C ASN A 154 -22.52 10.75 37.85
N GLU A 155 -21.57 11.34 37.12
CA GLU A 155 -21.85 12.57 36.34
C GLU A 155 -21.71 12.45 34.81
N ALA A 156 -21.40 11.28 34.24
CA ALA A 156 -21.43 11.08 32.78
C ALA A 156 -22.61 10.22 32.28
N SER A 157 -23.51 9.81 33.18
CA SER A 157 -24.77 9.14 32.83
C SER A 157 -25.90 10.16 32.65
N VAL A 158 -25.68 11.17 31.80
CA VAL A 158 -26.72 12.16 31.48
C VAL A 158 -26.65 12.54 29.99
N LEU A 159 -27.64 12.00 29.26
CA LEU A 159 -28.31 12.55 28.07
C LEU A 159 -27.64 12.36 26.69
N ILE A 160 -27.66 11.12 26.18
CA ILE A 160 -28.10 10.89 24.79
C ILE A 160 -29.44 10.18 24.84
N ASN A 161 -30.45 10.91 25.31
CA ASN A 161 -31.84 10.60 25.00
C ASN A 161 -32.67 11.87 25.17
N LYS A 162 -32.56 12.79 24.20
CA LYS A 162 -33.63 13.73 23.88
C LYS A 162 -33.51 14.16 22.42
N ARG A 163 -34.55 13.78 21.69
CA ARG A 163 -34.91 14.11 20.31
C ARG A 163 -34.63 15.58 19.97
N PHE A 164 -34.13 15.81 18.76
CA PHE A 164 -34.66 16.88 17.93
C PHE A 164 -35.79 16.29 17.07
#